data_AF-A0A8H2PGP0-F1
#
_entry.id   AF-A0A8H2PGP0-F1
#
_cell.length_a   1.000
_cell.length_b   1.000
_cell.length_c   1.000
_cell.angle_alpha   90.00
_cell.angle_beta   90.00
_cell.angle_gamma   90.00
#
_symmetry.space_group_name_H-M   'P 1'
#
loop_
_entity.id
_entity.type
_entity.pdbx_description
1 polymer ?
#
loop_
_entity_poly.entity_id
_entity_poly.type
_entity_poly.pdbx_seq_one_letter_code
_entity_poly.pdbx_strand_id
1 'polypeptide(L)'
;MDEVFVIDRVVTAPGCAQKFIDAYLAGYAPGAIERGMTMWDILVSPPIWFDDRTNVVTITWSLPSPQAWWQMTWQGRGDPALAQWWDSVAGLIVERNRSVAASPENVAPAGDVVALQPQAPAAGGTVGVTRLIDADESGRVRILENLRAAARDSGALAYVVEPTLPGSRNGGDILVHLRFADQTSWQQSSFDSALADPAITHVNGATYRGTPTRTGSGAVYRALLLRVDPDVDENTVADFERELASMPRYVSTIAAWQLSRVDTAIGTSPWTHVFEQEFTDVDGLMGPYLMHPIHWAVVDRWFDPETTDVIIRDRLCHSFCELTTPVLR
;
A
#
# COMPACT_ATOMS: atom_id res chain seq x y z
N MET A 1 -20.84 17.14 -2.51
CA MET A 1 -19.67 17.09 -1.61
C MET A 1 -19.38 15.62 -1.47
N ASP A 2 -18.16 15.18 -1.79
CA ASP A 2 -17.81 13.75 -1.86
C ASP A 2 -17.59 13.21 -0.44
N GLU A 3 -18.64 13.29 0.37
CA GLU A 3 -18.62 12.83 1.75
C GLU A 3 -18.31 11.35 1.79
N VAL A 4 -17.40 10.99 2.70
CA VAL A 4 -16.94 9.62 2.92
C VAL A 4 -17.47 9.17 4.28
N PHE A 5 -18.11 8.00 4.30
CA PHE A 5 -18.62 7.40 5.52
C PHE A 5 -17.72 6.24 5.95
N VAL A 6 -17.29 6.23 7.21
CA VAL A 6 -16.61 5.08 7.82
C VAL A 6 -17.62 4.35 8.70
N ILE A 7 -17.85 3.09 8.41
CA ILE A 7 -18.85 2.26 9.07
C ILE A 7 -18.13 1.17 9.86
N ASP A 8 -18.19 1.27 11.19
CA ASP A 8 -17.75 0.23 12.10
C ASP A 8 -18.93 -0.65 12.46
N ARG A 9 -18.85 -1.94 12.15
CA ARG A 9 -19.83 -2.95 12.56
C ARG A 9 -19.20 -3.88 13.59
N VAL A 10 -19.73 -3.87 14.80
CA VAL A 10 -19.18 -4.61 15.95
C VAL A 10 -20.22 -5.57 16.51
N VAL A 11 -19.96 -6.87 16.43
CA VAL A 11 -20.71 -7.87 17.20
C VAL A 11 -20.10 -7.91 18.59
N THR A 12 -20.88 -7.51 19.59
CA THR A 12 -20.45 -7.47 20.99
C THR A 12 -20.65 -8.82 21.67
N ALA A 13 -19.81 -9.13 22.66
CA ALA A 13 -20.00 -10.28 23.53
C ALA A 13 -21.35 -10.21 24.26
N PRO A 14 -21.93 -11.36 24.66
CA PRO A 14 -23.17 -11.39 25.42
C PRO A 14 -23.17 -10.40 26.61
N GLY A 15 -24.21 -9.58 26.76
CA GLY A 15 -24.29 -8.62 27.88
C GLY A 15 -23.46 -7.34 27.72
N CYS A 16 -22.65 -7.20 26.66
CA CYS A 16 -21.59 -6.19 26.61
C CYS A 16 -21.91 -4.94 25.79
N ALA A 17 -23.04 -4.89 25.08
CA ALA A 17 -23.32 -3.85 24.10
C ALA A 17 -23.27 -2.42 24.67
N GLN A 18 -23.96 -2.18 25.78
CA GLN A 18 -23.98 -0.86 26.41
C GLN A 18 -22.59 -0.47 26.94
N LYS A 19 -21.90 -1.40 27.61
CA LYS A 19 -20.53 -1.21 28.10
C LYS A 19 -19.55 -0.90 26.96
N PHE A 20 -19.69 -1.56 25.82
CA PHE A 20 -18.88 -1.28 24.64
C PHE A 20 -19.14 0.13 24.11
N ILE A 21 -20.39 0.55 23.97
CA ILE A 21 -20.75 1.90 23.51
C ILE A 21 -20.20 2.97 24.45
N ASP A 22 -20.36 2.79 25.76
CA ASP A 22 -19.84 3.73 26.77
C ASP A 22 -18.30 3.84 26.67
N ALA A 23 -17.61 2.71 26.52
CA ALA A 23 -16.15 2.68 26.34
C ALA A 23 -15.72 3.32 25.01
N TYR A 24 -16.46 3.10 23.93
CA TYR A 24 -16.22 3.66 22.60
C TYR A 24 -16.34 5.19 22.62
N LEU A 25 -17.42 5.71 23.21
CA LEU A 25 -17.68 7.14 23.33
C LEU A 25 -16.68 7.85 24.25
N ALA A 26 -16.23 7.19 25.32
CA ALA A 26 -15.28 7.77 26.26
C ALA A 26 -13.82 7.68 25.78
N GLY A 27 -13.46 6.63 25.04
CA GLY A 27 -12.07 6.31 24.72
C GLY A 27 -11.68 6.54 23.26
N TYR A 28 -12.45 6.04 22.30
CA TYR A 28 -12.11 6.14 20.87
C TYR A 28 -12.64 7.42 20.23
N ALA A 29 -13.90 7.77 20.50
CA ALA A 29 -14.60 8.86 19.84
C ALA A 29 -13.88 10.24 19.94
N PRO A 30 -13.29 10.63 21.09
CA PRO A 30 -12.57 11.91 21.18
C PRO A 30 -11.40 12.00 20.18
N GLY A 31 -10.57 10.95 20.10
CA GLY A 31 -9.45 10.91 19.16
C GLY A 31 -9.91 10.87 17.70
N ALA A 32 -11.02 10.18 17.39
CA ALA A 32 -11.61 10.19 16.05
C ALA A 32 -12.08 11.61 15.65
N ILE A 33 -12.69 12.35 16.58
CA ILE A 33 -13.10 13.74 16.37
C ILE A 33 -11.89 14.65 16.15
N GLU A 34 -10.82 14.49 16.94
CA GLU A 34 -9.57 15.22 16.76
C GLU A 34 -8.92 14.97 15.40
N ARG A 35 -9.04 13.74 14.87
CA ARG A 35 -8.61 13.39 13.51
C ARG A 35 -9.55 13.88 12.40
N GLY A 36 -10.63 14.58 12.74
CA GLY A 36 -11.55 15.24 11.80
C GLY A 36 -12.81 14.46 11.44
N MET A 37 -13.11 13.37 12.15
CA MET A 37 -14.32 12.58 11.91
C MET A 37 -15.53 13.21 12.62
N THR A 38 -16.68 13.22 11.96
CA THR A 38 -17.95 13.64 12.58
C THR A 38 -18.82 12.42 12.85
N MET A 39 -19.26 12.24 14.10
CA MET A 39 -20.14 11.12 14.43
C MET A 39 -21.53 11.36 13.82
N TRP A 40 -21.97 10.41 13.00
CA TRP A 40 -23.27 10.47 12.34
C TRP A 40 -24.34 9.76 13.16
N ASP A 41 -24.13 8.48 13.46
CA ASP A 41 -25.04 7.68 14.29
C ASP A 41 -24.35 6.51 15.00
N ILE A 42 -25.07 5.96 15.99
CA ILE A 42 -24.79 4.66 16.62
C ILE A 42 -26.11 3.91 16.68
N LEU A 43 -26.14 2.72 16.08
CA LEU A 43 -27.31 1.86 16.01
C LEU A 43 -27.04 0.53 16.70
N VAL A 44 -28.05 -0.01 17.39
CA VAL A 44 -27.97 -1.30 18.08
C VAL A 44 -29.01 -2.24 17.50
N SER A 45 -28.58 -3.43 17.09
CA SER A 45 -29.44 -4.47 16.49
C SER A 45 -29.23 -5.83 17.15
N PRO A 46 -30.31 -6.55 17.52
CA PRO A 46 -31.67 -6.02 17.65
C PRO A 46 -31.73 -4.91 18.71
N PRO A 47 -32.75 -4.03 18.70
CA PRO A 47 -32.85 -2.87 19.60
C PRO A 47 -33.31 -3.29 21.02
N ILE A 48 -32.57 -4.20 21.63
CA ILE A 48 -32.80 -4.76 22.97
C ILE A 48 -31.44 -4.88 23.65
N TRP A 49 -31.31 -4.40 24.88
CA TRP A 49 -30.15 -4.68 25.70
C TRP A 49 -30.25 -6.10 26.26
N PHE A 50 -29.51 -7.02 25.68
CA PHE A 50 -29.45 -8.38 26.20
C PHE A 50 -28.38 -8.48 27.28
N ASP A 51 -28.70 -9.18 28.37
CA ASP A 51 -27.72 -9.54 29.40
C ASP A 51 -26.95 -10.83 29.04
N ASP A 52 -27.52 -11.66 28.16
CA ASP A 52 -27.07 -13.04 27.88
C ASP A 52 -26.87 -13.34 26.38
N ARG A 53 -27.07 -12.36 25.50
CA ARG A 53 -26.93 -12.51 24.04
C ARG A 53 -26.15 -11.34 23.44
N THR A 54 -25.66 -11.56 22.23
CA THR A 54 -24.91 -10.57 21.47
C THR A 54 -25.82 -9.49 20.89
N ASN A 55 -25.26 -8.30 20.70
CA ASN A 55 -25.81 -7.26 19.84
C ASN A 55 -24.81 -6.90 18.75
N VAL A 56 -25.33 -6.42 17.62
CA VAL A 56 -24.56 -5.71 16.60
C VAL A 56 -24.68 -4.22 16.87
N VAL A 57 -23.55 -3.56 17.08
CA VAL A 57 -23.42 -2.11 17.17
C VAL A 57 -22.85 -1.62 15.85
N THR A 58 -23.59 -0.75 15.15
CA THR A 58 -23.12 -0.08 13.94
C THR A 58 -22.85 1.38 14.26
N ILE A 59 -21.64 1.85 14.04
CA ILE A 59 -21.24 3.24 14.26
C ILE A 59 -20.85 3.83 12.91
N THR A 60 -21.47 4.95 12.55
CA THR A 60 -21.17 5.66 11.31
C THR A 60 -20.48 6.98 11.64
N TRP A 61 -19.35 7.21 10.98
CA TRP A 61 -18.65 8.48 10.96
C TRP A 61 -18.69 9.07 9.56
N SER A 62 -18.66 10.39 9.44
CA SER A 62 -18.48 11.07 8.17
C SER A 62 -17.23 11.95 8.15
N LEU A 63 -16.66 12.08 6.94
CA LEU A 63 -15.53 12.93 6.59
C LEU A 63 -15.91 13.73 5.34
N PRO A 64 -15.53 15.01 5.24
CA PRO A 64 -16.03 15.90 4.19
C PRO A 64 -15.48 15.60 2.79
N SER A 65 -14.44 14.76 2.66
CA SER A 65 -13.83 14.39 1.38
C SER A 65 -12.90 13.17 1.50
N PRO A 66 -12.51 12.53 0.38
CA PRO A 66 -11.42 11.53 0.35
C PRO A 66 -10.09 12.08 0.87
N GLN A 67 -9.81 13.36 0.64
CA GLN A 67 -8.60 14.01 1.17
C GLN A 67 -8.61 14.05 2.70
N ALA A 68 -9.76 14.38 3.31
CA ALA A 68 -9.93 14.35 4.76
C ALA A 68 -9.80 12.93 5.31
N TRP A 69 -10.31 11.93 4.59
CA TRP A 69 -10.11 10.52 4.93
C TRP A 69 -8.62 10.15 4.97
N TRP A 70 -7.83 10.52 3.96
CA TRP A 70 -6.38 10.27 3.97
C TRP A 70 -5.66 10.97 5.11
N GLN A 71 -6.03 12.23 5.41
CA GLN A 71 -5.46 12.98 6.53
C GLN A 71 -5.74 12.27 7.86
N MET A 72 -6.96 11.74 8.05
CA MET A 72 -7.34 10.96 9.23
C MET A 72 -6.53 9.66 9.31
N THR A 73 -6.47 8.88 8.23
CA THR A 73 -5.75 7.60 8.18
C THR A 73 -4.24 7.77 8.41
N TRP A 74 -3.61 8.81 7.83
CA TRP A 74 -2.18 9.06 8.05
C TRP A 74 -1.84 9.45 9.47
N GLN A 75 -2.72 10.18 10.16
CA GLN A 75 -2.57 10.47 11.59
C GLN A 75 -2.68 9.19 12.42
N GLY A 76 -3.63 8.30 12.08
CA GLY A 76 -3.85 7.05 12.81
C GLY A 76 -2.73 6.01 12.66
N ARG A 77 -2.12 5.88 11.48
CA ARG A 77 -1.09 4.85 11.19
C ARG A 77 0.12 4.87 12.11
N GLY A 78 0.50 6.05 12.60
CA GLY A 78 1.66 6.22 13.48
C GLY A 78 1.31 6.19 14.97
N ASP A 79 0.03 6.11 15.32
CA ASP A 79 -0.43 6.24 16.69
C ASP A 79 -0.67 4.87 17.35
N PRO A 80 0.24 4.40 18.23
CA PRO A 80 0.07 3.13 18.91
C PRO A 80 -1.11 3.15 19.91
N ALA A 81 -1.59 4.33 20.33
CA ALA A 81 -2.71 4.44 21.26
C ALA A 81 -4.00 3.88 20.67
N LEU A 82 -4.15 3.93 19.34
CA LEU A 82 -5.31 3.36 18.64
C LEU A 82 -5.37 1.84 18.76
N ALA A 83 -4.28 1.16 18.45
CA ALA A 83 -4.19 -0.29 18.59
C ALA A 83 -4.37 -0.71 20.05
N GLN A 84 -3.70 -0.01 20.98
CA GLN A 84 -3.81 -0.27 22.42
C GLN A 84 -5.24 -0.10 22.93
N TRP A 85 -5.98 0.89 22.43
CA TRP A 85 -7.37 1.09 22.81
C TRP A 85 -8.25 -0.07 22.34
N TRP A 86 -8.11 -0.49 21.07
CA TRP A 86 -8.85 -1.64 20.55
C TRP A 86 -8.54 -2.93 21.31
N ASP A 87 -7.28 -3.16 21.68
CA ASP A 87 -6.88 -4.29 22.52
C ASP A 87 -7.54 -4.24 23.90
N SER A 88 -7.65 -3.04 24.50
CA SER A 88 -8.25 -2.86 25.84
C SER A 88 -9.75 -3.21 25.88
N VAL A 89 -10.45 -3.09 24.76
CA VAL A 89 -11.89 -3.41 24.63
C VAL A 89 -12.15 -4.76 23.95
N ALA A 90 -11.12 -5.50 23.55
CA ALA A 90 -11.25 -6.75 22.80
C ALA A 90 -12.15 -7.78 23.49
N GLY A 91 -12.12 -7.84 24.84
CA GLY A 91 -12.99 -8.73 25.61
C GLY A 91 -14.50 -8.41 25.54
N LEU A 92 -14.88 -7.25 25.00
CA LEU A 92 -16.29 -6.86 24.78
C LEU A 92 -16.79 -7.23 23.37
N ILE A 93 -15.91 -7.74 22.50
CA ILE A 93 -16.14 -7.88 21.06
C ILE A 93 -16.01 -9.37 20.69
N VAL A 94 -16.95 -9.85 19.89
CA VAL A 94 -16.90 -11.17 19.22
C VAL A 94 -16.33 -11.01 17.81
N GLU A 95 -16.77 -9.99 17.09
CA GLU A 95 -16.40 -9.73 15.70
C GLU A 95 -16.42 -8.22 15.46
N ARG A 96 -15.48 -7.72 14.66
CA ARG A 96 -15.43 -6.34 14.21
C ARG A 96 -15.16 -6.32 12.72
N ASN A 97 -15.78 -5.38 12.02
CA ASN A 97 -15.46 -5.06 10.64
C ASN A 97 -15.54 -3.54 10.45
N ARG A 98 -14.67 -2.99 9.61
CA ARG A 98 -14.70 -1.59 9.17
C ARG A 98 -14.84 -1.57 7.66
N SER A 99 -15.75 -0.74 7.17
CA SER A 99 -15.93 -0.49 5.73
C SER A 99 -16.04 1.01 5.47
N VAL A 100 -15.83 1.40 4.21
CA VAL A 100 -15.97 2.78 3.78
C VAL A 100 -17.04 2.87 2.70
N ALA A 101 -17.90 3.87 2.80
CA ALA A 101 -19.04 4.07 1.93
C ALA A 101 -19.14 5.52 1.43
N ALA A 102 -19.94 5.71 0.40
CA ALA A 102 -20.32 7.02 -0.12
C ALA A 102 -21.82 7.01 -0.42
N SER A 103 -22.45 8.18 -0.45
CA SER A 103 -23.83 8.32 -0.92
C SER A 103 -23.94 7.88 -2.39
N PRO A 104 -25.11 7.38 -2.86
CA PRO A 104 -25.27 6.84 -4.21
C PRO A 104 -24.82 7.78 -5.34
N GLU A 105 -25.00 9.09 -5.17
CA GLU A 105 -24.59 10.13 -6.12
C GLU A 105 -23.07 10.32 -6.24
N ASN A 106 -22.29 9.83 -5.26
CA ASN A 106 -20.85 9.96 -5.18
C ASN A 106 -20.12 8.63 -5.47
N VAL A 107 -20.83 7.59 -5.88
CA VAL A 107 -20.24 6.28 -6.20
C VAL A 107 -19.49 6.35 -7.53
N ALA A 108 -18.22 5.93 -7.53
CA ALA A 108 -17.43 5.87 -8.75
C ALA A 108 -18.00 4.84 -9.75
N PRO A 109 -17.88 5.09 -11.07
CA PRO A 109 -18.31 4.13 -12.08
C PRO A 109 -17.53 2.82 -11.98
N ALA A 110 -18.08 1.76 -12.57
CA ALA A 110 -17.35 0.51 -12.74
C ALA A 110 -16.06 0.77 -13.54
N GLY A 111 -14.97 0.11 -13.14
CA GLY A 111 -13.70 0.21 -13.83
C GLY A 111 -13.77 -0.39 -15.23
N ASP A 112 -12.84 0.03 -16.09
CA ASP A 112 -12.75 -0.49 -17.43
C ASP A 112 -12.43 -1.99 -17.42
N VAL A 113 -12.93 -2.69 -18.44
CA VAL A 113 -12.54 -4.08 -18.69
C VAL A 113 -11.14 -4.08 -19.29
N VAL A 114 -10.12 -3.89 -18.45
CA VAL A 114 -8.77 -4.29 -18.81
C VAL A 114 -8.75 -5.81 -18.71
N ALA A 115 -8.57 -6.49 -19.84
CA ALA A 115 -8.41 -7.93 -19.85
C ALA A 115 -7.16 -8.27 -19.02
N LEU A 116 -7.36 -8.66 -17.76
CA LEU A 116 -6.35 -9.32 -16.96
C LEU A 116 -6.09 -10.64 -17.68
N GLN A 117 -5.02 -10.69 -18.48
CA GLN A 117 -4.58 -11.96 -19.04
C GLN A 117 -4.17 -12.84 -17.85
N PRO A 118 -4.71 -14.06 -17.74
CA PRO A 118 -4.28 -14.99 -16.71
C PRO A 118 -2.75 -15.10 -16.78
N GLN A 119 -2.06 -14.83 -15.67
CA GLN A 119 -0.64 -15.15 -15.58
C GLN A 119 -0.54 -16.67 -15.67
N ALA A 120 -0.16 -17.17 -16.85
CA ALA A 120 0.27 -18.54 -17.00
C ALA A 120 1.47 -18.77 -16.06
N PRO A 121 1.67 -19.99 -15.50
CA PRO A 121 2.87 -20.28 -14.73
C PRO A 121 4.09 -19.97 -15.62
N ALA A 122 4.84 -18.94 -15.25
CA ALA A 122 5.87 -18.36 -16.09
C ALA A 122 7.07 -19.31 -16.19
N ALA A 123 7.04 -20.22 -17.16
CA ALA A 123 8.25 -20.62 -17.83
C ALA A 123 8.66 -19.45 -18.75
N GLY A 124 9.34 -18.44 -18.18
CA GLY A 124 9.99 -17.34 -18.95
C GLY A 124 9.50 -15.91 -18.68
N GLY A 125 9.39 -15.50 -17.41
CA GLY A 125 9.22 -14.07 -17.05
C GLY A 125 10.56 -13.35 -16.90
N THR A 126 10.56 -12.03 -17.06
CA THR A 126 11.74 -11.19 -16.79
C THR A 126 12.06 -11.13 -15.29
N VAL A 127 13.30 -10.76 -14.95
CA VAL A 127 13.72 -10.52 -13.56
C VAL A 127 13.78 -9.02 -13.30
N GLY A 128 12.98 -8.55 -12.35
CA GLY A 128 13.05 -7.20 -11.80
C GLY A 128 13.96 -7.16 -10.58
N VAL A 129 14.75 -6.10 -10.46
CA VAL A 129 15.62 -5.83 -9.31
C VAL A 129 15.41 -4.39 -8.88
N THR A 130 14.92 -4.20 -7.66
CA THR A 130 14.79 -2.87 -7.03
C THR A 130 15.84 -2.73 -5.93
N ARG A 131 16.51 -1.57 -5.89
CA ARG A 131 17.36 -1.11 -4.78
C ARG A 131 16.96 0.32 -4.42
N LEU A 132 16.74 0.55 -3.14
CA LEU A 132 16.40 1.83 -2.53
C LEU A 132 17.55 2.19 -1.61
N ILE A 133 18.29 3.23 -1.95
CA ILE A 133 19.64 3.47 -1.44
C ILE A 133 19.64 4.76 -0.63
N ASP A 134 19.96 4.67 0.66
CA ASP A 134 20.26 5.83 1.50
C ASP A 134 21.77 6.07 1.49
N ALA A 135 22.18 7.32 1.32
CA ALA A 135 23.58 7.67 1.21
C ALA A 135 23.90 9.00 1.90
N ASP A 136 25.14 9.12 2.38
CA ASP A 136 25.66 10.38 2.92
C ASP A 136 25.57 11.48 1.85
N GLU A 137 25.13 12.67 2.27
CA GLU A 137 24.89 13.81 1.37
C GLU A 137 26.13 14.16 0.53
N SER A 138 27.33 14.11 1.13
CA SER A 138 28.59 14.39 0.43
C SER A 138 28.96 13.34 -0.63
N GLY A 139 28.44 12.12 -0.53
CA GLY A 139 28.70 11.01 -1.44
C GLY A 139 27.66 10.85 -2.54
N ARG A 140 26.46 11.42 -2.36
CA ARG A 140 25.27 11.11 -3.17
C ARG A 140 25.45 11.31 -4.68
N VAL A 141 26.13 12.39 -5.11
CA VAL A 141 26.38 12.66 -6.54
C VAL A 141 27.28 11.58 -7.15
N ARG A 142 28.39 11.25 -6.49
CA ARG A 142 29.32 10.18 -6.94
C ARG A 142 28.61 8.83 -6.99
N ILE A 143 27.86 8.50 -5.94
CA ILE A 143 27.12 7.23 -5.85
C ILE A 143 26.10 7.15 -6.99
N LEU A 144 25.34 8.21 -7.25
CA LEU A 144 24.39 8.25 -8.36
C LEU A 144 25.06 8.01 -9.72
N GLU A 145 26.20 8.66 -9.98
CA GLU A 145 26.98 8.47 -11.22
C GLU A 145 27.51 7.04 -11.35
N ASN A 146 28.05 6.48 -10.27
CA ASN A 146 28.54 5.11 -10.21
C ASN A 146 27.43 4.09 -10.45
N LEU A 147 26.27 4.26 -9.81
CA LEU A 147 25.11 3.38 -9.99
C LEU A 147 24.55 3.48 -11.42
N ARG A 148 24.51 4.67 -12.02
CA ARG A 148 24.12 4.85 -13.42
C ARG A 148 25.09 4.16 -14.38
N ALA A 149 26.39 4.23 -14.12
CA ALA A 149 27.40 3.51 -14.89
C ALA A 149 27.23 1.99 -14.74
N ALA A 150 27.10 1.51 -13.51
CA ALA A 150 26.87 0.09 -13.23
C ALA A 150 25.58 -0.44 -13.88
N ALA A 151 24.49 0.34 -13.87
CA ALA A 151 23.25 -0.02 -14.52
C ALA A 151 23.39 -0.11 -16.05
N ARG A 152 24.11 0.83 -16.68
CA ARG A 152 24.43 0.77 -18.12
C ARG A 152 25.21 -0.48 -18.49
N ASP A 153 26.19 -0.85 -17.68
CA ASP A 153 27.09 -1.98 -17.95
C ASP A 153 26.53 -3.32 -17.44
N SER A 154 25.37 -3.29 -16.76
CA SER A 154 24.80 -4.45 -16.08
C SER A 154 24.32 -5.56 -17.02
N GLY A 155 24.00 -5.24 -18.27
CA GLY A 155 23.29 -6.12 -19.20
C GLY A 155 21.76 -6.11 -19.05
N ALA A 156 21.21 -5.21 -18.24
CA ALA A 156 19.76 -5.04 -18.11
C ALA A 156 19.12 -4.58 -19.43
N LEU A 157 17.93 -5.11 -19.74
CA LEU A 157 17.09 -4.73 -20.86
C LEU A 157 16.54 -3.30 -20.72
N ALA A 158 16.27 -2.89 -19.48
CA ALA A 158 15.81 -1.56 -19.12
C ALA A 158 16.23 -1.27 -17.68
N TYR A 159 16.44 0.01 -17.36
CA TYR A 159 16.77 0.44 -16.01
C TYR A 159 16.38 1.90 -15.78
N VAL A 160 16.19 2.26 -14.51
CA VAL A 160 16.14 3.64 -14.05
C VAL A 160 17.01 3.76 -12.79
N VAL A 161 17.81 4.82 -12.74
CA VAL A 161 18.67 5.16 -11.59
C VAL A 161 18.58 6.67 -11.39
N GLU A 162 17.71 7.08 -10.48
CA GLU A 162 17.35 8.48 -10.28
C GLU A 162 17.19 8.81 -8.78
N PRO A 163 17.42 10.07 -8.37
CA PRO A 163 17.01 10.53 -7.05
C PRO A 163 15.52 10.32 -6.83
N THR A 164 15.14 9.96 -5.60
CA THR A 164 13.73 9.86 -5.23
C THR A 164 13.08 11.22 -5.16
N LEU A 165 11.82 11.31 -5.58
CA LEU A 165 11.03 12.54 -5.50
C LEU A 165 10.42 12.75 -4.09
N PRO A 166 10.14 14.00 -3.71
CA PRO A 166 9.43 14.33 -2.46
C PRO A 166 8.08 13.61 -2.37
N GLY A 167 7.77 13.05 -1.20
CA GLY A 167 6.58 12.22 -0.96
C GLY A 167 6.88 10.72 -0.89
N SER A 168 8.10 10.30 -1.25
CA SER A 168 8.61 8.96 -0.95
C SER A 168 8.68 8.71 0.56
N ARG A 169 8.41 7.48 1.01
CA ARG A 169 8.42 7.05 2.42
C ARG A 169 9.28 5.80 2.56
N ASN A 170 10.36 5.87 3.33
CA ASN A 170 11.39 4.82 3.40
C ASN A 170 11.90 4.43 1.99
N GLY A 171 11.99 5.40 1.08
CA GLY A 171 12.19 5.16 -0.35
C GLY A 171 13.65 5.12 -0.81
N GLY A 172 14.61 5.32 0.09
CA GLY A 172 15.99 5.68 -0.29
C GLY A 172 16.11 7.15 -0.69
N ASP A 173 17.34 7.63 -0.83
CA ASP A 173 17.67 8.86 -1.54
C ASP A 173 17.75 8.64 -3.07
N ILE A 174 18.13 7.43 -3.48
CA ILE A 174 18.27 7.02 -4.87
C ILE A 174 17.44 5.74 -5.09
N LEU A 175 16.57 5.78 -6.09
CA LEU A 175 15.83 4.62 -6.59
C LEU A 175 16.59 4.01 -7.76
N VAL A 176 16.86 2.72 -7.65
CA VAL A 176 17.35 1.88 -8.74
C VAL A 176 16.30 0.83 -9.07
N HIS A 177 15.99 0.72 -10.35
CA HIS A 177 15.33 -0.45 -10.92
C HIS A 177 16.10 -0.96 -12.13
N LEU A 178 16.24 -2.27 -12.21
CA LEU A 178 16.87 -2.98 -13.33
C LEU A 178 15.95 -4.11 -13.78
N ARG A 179 15.87 -4.33 -15.09
CA ARG A 179 15.10 -5.41 -15.72
C ARG A 179 16.02 -6.32 -16.51
N PHE A 180 16.09 -7.59 -16.16
CA PHE A 180 16.88 -8.60 -16.87
C PHE A 180 15.99 -9.58 -17.62
N ALA A 181 16.53 -10.18 -18.68
CA ALA A 181 15.83 -11.22 -19.44
C ALA A 181 15.50 -12.45 -18.58
N ASP A 182 16.42 -12.84 -17.70
CA ASP A 182 16.29 -14.01 -16.84
C ASP A 182 17.20 -13.92 -15.60
N GLN A 183 17.11 -14.94 -14.74
CA GLN A 183 17.89 -15.06 -13.51
C GLN A 183 19.39 -15.18 -13.77
N THR A 184 19.80 -15.87 -14.84
CA THR A 184 21.21 -16.08 -15.20
C THR A 184 21.88 -14.75 -15.56
N SER A 185 21.19 -13.94 -16.36
CA SER A 185 21.64 -12.59 -16.76
C SER A 185 21.82 -11.69 -15.53
N TRP A 186 20.88 -11.75 -14.58
CA TRP A 186 21.03 -11.04 -13.31
C TRP A 186 22.23 -11.55 -12.49
N GLN A 187 22.40 -12.86 -12.34
CA GLN A 187 23.52 -13.44 -11.58
C GLN A 187 24.90 -13.15 -12.18
N GLN A 188 24.97 -12.92 -13.49
CA GLN A 188 26.20 -12.51 -14.18
C GLN A 188 26.48 -11.01 -14.08
N SER A 189 25.49 -10.21 -13.66
CA SER A 189 25.65 -8.77 -13.48
C SER A 189 26.58 -8.45 -12.30
N SER A 190 27.43 -7.45 -12.47
CA SER A 190 28.28 -6.93 -11.40
C SER A 190 27.66 -5.76 -10.64
N PHE A 191 26.37 -5.43 -10.90
CA PHE A 191 25.72 -4.22 -10.38
C PHE A 191 25.87 -4.04 -8.86
N ASP A 192 25.62 -5.10 -8.08
CA ASP A 192 25.66 -5.02 -6.61
C ASP A 192 27.07 -4.67 -6.08
N SER A 193 28.14 -4.76 -6.89
CA SER A 193 29.47 -4.26 -6.52
C SER A 193 29.49 -2.74 -6.31
N ALA A 194 28.63 -1.99 -7.00
CA ALA A 194 28.50 -0.55 -6.83
C ALA A 194 27.86 -0.17 -5.49
N LEU A 195 27.20 -1.12 -4.82
CA LEU A 195 26.58 -0.92 -3.50
C LEU A 195 27.59 -0.97 -2.34
N ALA A 196 28.86 -1.30 -2.62
CA ALA A 196 29.92 -1.37 -1.61
C ALA A 196 30.58 -0.01 -1.30
N ASP A 197 30.11 1.09 -1.91
CA ASP A 197 30.62 2.43 -1.60
C ASP A 197 30.35 2.74 -0.11
N PRO A 198 31.38 3.12 0.68
CA PRO A 198 31.24 3.29 2.13
C PRO A 198 30.31 4.45 2.53
N ALA A 199 29.98 5.36 1.60
CA ALA A 199 28.99 6.41 1.84
C ALA A 199 27.54 5.94 1.63
N ILE A 200 27.32 4.70 1.18
CA ILE A 200 25.99 4.07 1.21
C ILE A 200 25.74 3.57 2.62
N THR A 201 24.79 4.18 3.30
CA THR A 201 24.48 3.88 4.71
C THR A 201 23.46 2.77 4.84
N HIS A 202 22.58 2.62 3.85
CA HIS A 202 21.52 1.62 3.89
C HIS A 202 21.00 1.26 2.50
N VAL A 203 20.55 0.00 2.34
CA VAL A 203 19.93 -0.49 1.11
C VAL A 203 18.72 -1.36 1.47
N ASN A 204 17.54 -0.95 1.02
CA ASN A 204 16.37 -1.82 0.90
C ASN A 204 16.26 -2.33 -0.53
N GLY A 205 15.76 -3.55 -0.72
CA GLY A 205 15.62 -4.05 -2.09
C GLY A 205 14.95 -5.40 -2.19
N ALA A 206 14.55 -5.70 -3.41
CA ALA A 206 13.93 -6.97 -3.77
C ALA A 206 14.36 -7.39 -5.18
N THR A 207 14.47 -8.69 -5.37
CA THR A 207 14.55 -9.35 -6.67
C THR A 207 13.31 -10.20 -6.84
N TYR A 208 12.67 -10.12 -8.01
CA TYR A 208 11.37 -10.74 -8.27
C TYR A 208 11.22 -11.05 -9.76
N ARG A 209 10.24 -11.89 -10.10
CA ARG A 209 9.92 -12.27 -11.47
C ARG A 209 8.53 -11.79 -11.88
N GLY A 210 8.38 -11.51 -13.16
CA GLY A 210 7.08 -11.20 -13.74
C GLY A 210 7.16 -10.62 -15.13
N THR A 211 5.99 -10.25 -15.63
CA THR A 211 5.82 -9.57 -16.91
C THR A 211 4.92 -8.36 -16.68
N PRO A 212 5.40 -7.14 -16.98
CA PRO A 212 4.57 -5.96 -16.81
C PRO A 212 3.38 -5.94 -17.78
N THR A 213 2.28 -5.39 -17.33
CA THR A 213 1.12 -5.03 -18.16
C THR A 213 1.21 -3.56 -18.53
N ARG A 214 0.96 -3.22 -19.80
CA ARG A 214 1.05 -1.85 -20.32
C ARG A 214 -0.25 -1.41 -20.97
N THR A 215 -0.68 -0.20 -20.64
CA THR A 215 -1.83 0.49 -21.25
C THR A 215 -1.41 1.83 -21.87
N GLY A 216 -0.21 2.32 -21.57
CA GLY A 216 0.35 3.54 -22.12
C GLY A 216 1.85 3.69 -21.84
N SER A 217 2.30 4.94 -21.74
CA SER A 217 3.66 5.32 -21.35
C SER A 217 3.59 6.26 -20.15
N GLY A 218 4.39 6.00 -19.11
CA GLY A 218 4.50 6.91 -17.97
C GLY A 218 5.79 7.74 -17.99
N ALA A 219 5.78 8.81 -17.20
CA ALA A 219 6.92 9.69 -16.93
C ALA A 219 7.37 9.64 -15.46
N VAL A 220 6.72 8.84 -14.62
CA VAL A 220 7.11 8.59 -13.23
C VAL A 220 7.13 7.10 -12.97
N TYR A 221 8.24 6.58 -12.46
CA TYR A 221 8.32 5.20 -11.98
C TYR A 221 8.10 5.17 -10.46
N ARG A 222 7.30 4.22 -9.99
CA ARG A 222 7.03 3.96 -8.57
C ARG A 222 7.33 2.50 -8.25
N ALA A 223 8.03 2.27 -7.15
CA ALA A 223 8.15 0.97 -6.50
C ALA A 223 7.54 0.99 -5.10
N LEU A 224 6.69 0.01 -4.81
CA LEU A 224 6.12 -0.24 -3.49
C LEU A 224 6.58 -1.62 -3.01
N LEU A 225 7.43 -1.66 -1.97
CA LEU A 225 7.88 -2.91 -1.34
C LEU A 225 7.04 -3.17 -0.10
N LEU A 226 6.46 -4.37 -0.04
CA LEU A 226 5.45 -4.76 0.94
C LEU A 226 5.84 -6.04 1.67
N ARG A 227 5.44 -6.10 2.94
CA ARG A 227 5.55 -7.29 3.78
C ARG A 227 4.16 -7.71 4.25
N VAL A 228 3.69 -8.84 3.75
CA VAL A 228 2.53 -9.54 4.30
C VAL A 228 2.96 -10.26 5.58
N ASP A 229 2.10 -10.23 6.61
CA ASP A 229 2.28 -10.99 7.84
C ASP A 229 2.39 -12.51 7.51
N PRO A 230 3.46 -13.20 7.94
CA PRO A 230 3.67 -14.61 7.63
C PRO A 230 2.58 -15.55 8.17
N ASP A 231 1.75 -15.11 9.12
CA ASP A 231 0.67 -15.92 9.70
C ASP A 231 -0.64 -15.85 8.86
N VAL A 232 -0.67 -15.06 7.79
CA VAL A 232 -1.84 -14.90 6.91
C VAL A 232 -1.93 -16.06 5.93
N ASP A 233 -3.14 -16.62 5.76
CA ASP A 233 -3.38 -17.73 4.85
C ASP A 233 -3.34 -17.31 3.37
N GLU A 234 -2.99 -18.25 2.49
CA GLU A 234 -2.83 -18.00 1.05
C GLU A 234 -4.10 -17.52 0.33
N ASN A 235 -5.31 -17.82 0.82
CA ASN A 235 -6.52 -17.32 0.17
C ASN A 235 -6.67 -15.81 0.42
N THR A 236 -6.39 -15.39 1.65
CA THR A 236 -6.38 -13.97 2.03
C THR A 236 -5.29 -13.21 1.28
N VAL A 237 -4.10 -13.81 1.11
CA VAL A 237 -3.04 -13.23 0.25
C VAL A 237 -3.50 -13.11 -1.19
N ALA A 238 -4.14 -14.14 -1.76
CA ALA A 238 -4.64 -14.10 -3.13
C ALA A 238 -5.75 -13.05 -3.33
N ASP A 239 -6.58 -12.81 -2.31
CA ASP A 239 -7.59 -11.74 -2.30
C ASP A 239 -6.93 -10.35 -2.32
N PHE A 240 -5.93 -10.14 -1.47
CA PHE A 240 -5.10 -8.94 -1.47
C PHE A 240 -4.43 -8.70 -2.84
N GLU A 241 -3.78 -9.72 -3.39
CA GLU A 241 -3.09 -9.63 -4.69
C GLU A 241 -4.07 -9.25 -5.80
N ARG A 242 -5.25 -9.86 -5.82
CA ARG A 242 -6.30 -9.57 -6.81
C ARG A 242 -6.83 -8.15 -6.71
N GLU A 243 -7.08 -7.67 -5.49
CA GLU A 243 -7.59 -6.32 -5.28
C GLU A 243 -6.55 -5.25 -5.58
N LEU A 244 -5.30 -5.44 -5.15
CA LEU A 244 -4.21 -4.53 -5.47
C LEU A 244 -3.95 -4.46 -6.98
N ALA A 245 -3.95 -5.61 -7.67
CA ALA A 245 -3.82 -5.69 -9.13
C ALA A 245 -5.02 -5.12 -9.90
N SER A 246 -6.14 -4.84 -9.23
CA SER A 246 -7.33 -4.26 -9.87
C SER A 246 -7.24 -2.75 -10.07
N MET A 247 -6.40 -2.04 -9.32
CA MET A 247 -6.30 -0.56 -9.36
C MET A 247 -6.17 0.02 -10.78
N PRO A 248 -5.36 -0.54 -11.70
CA PRO A 248 -5.19 0.02 -13.05
C PRO A 248 -6.46 -0.03 -13.92
N ARG A 249 -7.50 -0.78 -13.52
CA ARG A 249 -8.81 -0.77 -14.18
C ARG A 249 -9.61 0.51 -13.90
N TYR A 250 -9.25 1.21 -12.83
CA TYR A 250 -9.98 2.37 -12.33
C TYR A 250 -9.14 3.64 -12.40
N VAL A 251 -7.82 3.52 -12.23
CA VAL A 251 -6.89 4.64 -12.22
C VAL A 251 -6.14 4.68 -13.56
N SER A 252 -6.67 5.43 -14.51
CA SER A 252 -6.11 5.55 -15.87
C SER A 252 -4.73 6.21 -15.93
N THR A 253 -4.31 6.89 -14.87
CA THR A 253 -2.95 7.45 -14.76
C THR A 253 -1.89 6.38 -14.54
N ILE A 254 -2.27 5.13 -14.19
CA ILE A 254 -1.35 3.98 -14.19
C ILE A 254 -1.18 3.49 -15.64
N ALA A 255 -0.06 3.84 -16.25
CA ALA A 255 0.26 3.56 -17.65
C ALA A 255 0.92 2.19 -17.87
N ALA A 256 1.63 1.68 -16.87
CA ALA A 256 2.18 0.32 -16.85
C ALA A 256 2.29 -0.16 -15.40
N TRP A 257 2.25 -1.48 -15.18
CA TRP A 257 2.35 -2.04 -13.83
C TRP A 257 2.75 -3.52 -13.82
N GLN A 258 3.27 -3.96 -12.68
CA GLN A 258 3.48 -5.38 -12.37
C GLN A 258 3.35 -5.57 -10.85
N LEU A 259 2.54 -6.55 -10.44
CA LEU A 259 2.54 -7.06 -9.06
C LEU A 259 3.26 -8.40 -9.05
N SER A 260 4.24 -8.55 -8.15
CA SER A 260 5.05 -9.75 -8.03
C SER A 260 5.31 -10.14 -6.59
N ARG A 261 5.34 -11.45 -6.32
CA ARG A 261 5.99 -12.00 -5.13
C ARG A 261 7.51 -11.90 -5.25
N VAL A 262 8.17 -11.67 -4.13
CA VAL A 262 9.62 -11.48 -4.03
C VAL A 262 10.34 -12.82 -3.95
N ASP A 263 11.37 -13.01 -4.77
CA ASP A 263 12.27 -14.18 -4.71
C ASP A 263 13.36 -13.98 -3.64
N THR A 264 13.88 -12.76 -3.53
CA THR A 264 14.95 -12.43 -2.57
C THR A 264 14.78 -10.99 -2.10
N ALA A 265 14.72 -10.80 -0.79
CA ALA A 265 14.67 -9.50 -0.15
C ALA A 265 16.03 -9.15 0.49
N ILE A 266 16.36 -7.85 0.52
CA ILE A 266 17.48 -7.30 1.28
C ILE A 266 17.03 -6.04 2.04
N GLY A 267 17.75 -5.69 3.09
CA GLY A 267 17.51 -4.48 3.88
C GLY A 267 16.77 -4.76 5.19
N THR A 268 15.87 -3.87 5.58
CA THR A 268 15.25 -3.88 6.92
C THR A 268 14.12 -4.88 7.10
N SER A 269 13.50 -5.33 6.01
CA SER A 269 12.30 -6.17 6.07
C SER A 269 12.43 -7.36 5.12
N PRO A 270 11.88 -8.53 5.48
CA PRO A 270 11.73 -9.64 4.54
C PRO A 270 10.58 -9.31 3.58
N TRP A 271 10.86 -8.47 2.58
CA TRP A 271 9.88 -8.06 1.58
C TRP A 271 9.27 -9.27 0.88
N THR A 272 7.95 -9.29 0.79
CA THR A 272 7.16 -10.41 0.23
C THR A 272 6.60 -10.08 -1.14
N HIS A 273 6.31 -8.80 -1.39
CA HIS A 273 5.72 -8.35 -2.65
C HIS A 273 6.36 -7.05 -3.11
N VAL A 274 6.42 -6.87 -4.42
CA VAL A 274 6.69 -5.59 -5.07
C VAL A 274 5.51 -5.26 -5.98
N PHE A 275 4.97 -4.05 -5.81
CA PHE A 275 4.06 -3.47 -6.79
C PHE A 275 4.78 -2.29 -7.46
N GLU A 276 5.14 -2.47 -8.71
CA GLU A 276 5.78 -1.43 -9.52
C GLU A 276 4.80 -0.89 -10.55
N GLN A 277 4.88 0.42 -10.78
CA GLN A 277 3.96 1.14 -11.63
C GLN A 277 4.70 2.27 -12.36
N GLU A 278 4.25 2.55 -13.57
CA GLU A 278 4.53 3.81 -14.25
C GLU A 278 3.27 4.68 -14.24
N PHE A 279 3.42 5.92 -13.81
CA PHE A 279 2.36 6.93 -13.84
C PHE A 279 2.57 7.91 -14.97
N THR A 280 1.48 8.48 -15.49
CA THR A 280 1.54 9.55 -16.50
C THR A 280 2.44 10.71 -16.08
N ASP A 281 2.34 11.12 -14.82
CA ASP A 281 3.13 12.17 -14.16
C ASP A 281 2.98 12.08 -12.62
N VAL A 282 3.62 12.99 -11.89
CA VAL A 282 3.56 13.06 -10.42
C VAL A 282 2.15 13.41 -9.94
N ASP A 283 1.45 14.29 -10.64
CA ASP A 283 0.09 14.69 -10.29
C ASP A 283 -0.89 13.51 -10.42
N GLY A 284 -0.67 12.62 -11.39
CA GLY A 284 -1.38 11.37 -11.58
C GLY A 284 -1.25 10.41 -10.40
N LEU A 285 -0.05 10.35 -9.79
CA LEU A 285 0.25 9.58 -8.59
C LEU A 285 -0.31 10.25 -7.32
N MET A 286 -0.16 11.57 -7.19
CA MET A 286 -0.51 12.30 -5.96
C MET A 286 -1.97 12.78 -5.92
N GLY A 287 -2.68 12.73 -7.04
CA GLY A 287 -4.08 13.15 -7.18
C GLY A 287 -4.98 11.96 -7.53
N PRO A 288 -5.27 11.69 -8.82
CA PRO A 288 -6.23 10.66 -9.23
C PRO A 288 -6.03 9.29 -8.57
N TYR A 289 -4.78 8.84 -8.44
CA TYR A 289 -4.46 7.57 -7.77
C TYR A 289 -4.83 7.56 -6.29
N LEU A 290 -4.52 8.62 -5.53
CA LEU A 290 -4.89 8.70 -4.12
C LEU A 290 -6.39 8.91 -3.93
N MET A 291 -7.03 9.71 -4.79
CA MET A 291 -8.41 10.14 -4.59
C MET A 291 -9.45 9.11 -5.08
N HIS A 292 -9.08 8.14 -5.90
CA HIS A 292 -10.02 7.16 -6.42
C HIS A 292 -10.50 6.17 -5.33
N PRO A 293 -11.82 5.88 -5.20
CA PRO A 293 -12.36 4.96 -4.18
C PRO A 293 -11.75 3.56 -4.17
N ILE A 294 -11.30 3.05 -5.32
CA ILE A 294 -10.54 1.78 -5.37
C ILE A 294 -9.34 1.78 -4.42
N HIS A 295 -8.71 2.94 -4.23
CA HIS A 295 -7.54 3.05 -3.39
C HIS A 295 -7.95 3.11 -1.92
N TRP A 296 -8.70 4.12 -1.51
CA TRP A 296 -8.99 4.34 -0.09
C TRP A 296 -10.06 3.39 0.48
N ALA A 297 -10.99 2.87 -0.32
CA ALA A 297 -12.06 1.99 0.18
C ALA A 297 -11.73 0.50 0.07
N VAL A 298 -11.05 0.09 -1.00
CA VAL A 298 -10.82 -1.33 -1.31
C VAL A 298 -9.39 -1.74 -0.99
N VAL A 299 -8.41 -1.00 -1.46
CA VAL A 299 -6.99 -1.38 -1.32
C VAL A 299 -6.43 -1.01 0.05
N ASP A 300 -6.74 0.18 0.56
CA ASP A 300 -6.07 0.70 1.74
C ASP A 300 -6.39 -0.08 3.02
N ARG A 301 -7.52 -0.81 3.04
CA ARG A 301 -7.91 -1.68 4.15
C ARG A 301 -6.85 -2.73 4.49
N TRP A 302 -6.09 -3.19 3.51
CA TRP A 302 -4.99 -4.14 3.71
C TRP A 302 -3.79 -3.55 4.46
N PHE A 303 -3.72 -2.21 4.55
CA PHE A 303 -2.60 -1.43 5.10
C PHE A 303 -2.96 -0.64 6.37
N ASP A 304 -4.22 -0.23 6.51
CA ASP A 304 -4.68 0.59 7.62
C ASP A 304 -4.81 -0.24 8.91
N PRO A 305 -4.02 0.03 9.95
CA PRO A 305 -4.04 -0.74 11.20
C PRO A 305 -5.36 -0.64 11.96
N GLU A 306 -6.24 0.32 11.63
CA GLU A 306 -7.55 0.40 12.27
C GLU A 306 -8.57 -0.60 11.70
N THR A 307 -8.32 -1.17 10.51
CA THR A 307 -9.19 -2.20 9.92
C THR A 307 -8.87 -3.58 10.48
N THR A 308 -9.81 -4.51 10.32
CA THR A 308 -9.61 -5.92 10.66
C THR A 308 -8.99 -6.74 9.54
N ASP A 309 -8.85 -6.16 8.35
CA ASP A 309 -8.30 -6.81 7.16
C ASP A 309 -6.80 -6.57 7.02
N VAL A 310 -6.19 -5.78 7.90
CA VAL A 310 -4.78 -5.41 7.80
C VAL A 310 -3.87 -6.63 7.82
N ILE A 311 -3.18 -6.87 6.71
CA ILE A 311 -2.18 -7.93 6.56
C ILE A 311 -0.79 -7.37 6.28
N ILE A 312 -0.71 -6.12 5.80
CA ILE A 312 0.55 -5.43 5.58
C ILE A 312 0.98 -4.82 6.91
N ARG A 313 1.83 -5.55 7.62
CA ARG A 313 2.43 -5.10 8.88
C ARG A 313 3.81 -4.50 8.62
N ASP A 314 4.29 -3.71 9.59
CA ASP A 314 5.58 -3.01 9.57
C ASP A 314 5.67 -1.84 8.55
N ARG A 315 6.89 -1.32 8.40
CA ARG A 315 7.24 -0.26 7.45
C ARG A 315 7.18 -0.79 6.02
N LEU A 316 6.39 -0.13 5.16
CA LEU A 316 6.48 -0.25 3.70
C LEU A 316 7.56 0.69 3.14
N CYS A 317 8.08 0.38 1.96
CA CYS A 317 8.82 1.36 1.16
C CYS A 317 7.94 1.85 0.03
N HIS A 318 7.71 3.16 -0.01
CA HIS A 318 7.08 3.87 -1.12
C HIS A 318 8.13 4.76 -1.77
N SER A 319 8.61 4.41 -2.95
CA SER A 319 9.65 5.17 -3.64
C SER A 319 9.23 5.47 -5.06
N PHE A 320 9.50 6.68 -5.54
CA PHE A 320 9.23 7.06 -6.92
C PHE A 320 10.20 8.13 -7.42
N CYS A 321 10.43 8.12 -8.73
CA CYS A 321 11.35 9.03 -9.42
C CYS A 321 10.83 9.39 -10.81
N GLU A 322 11.42 10.43 -11.40
CA GLU A 322 11.15 10.76 -12.80
C GLU A 322 11.64 9.64 -13.73
N LEU A 323 10.98 9.52 -14.88
CA LEU A 323 11.27 8.53 -15.90
C LEU A 323 11.38 9.23 -17.25
N THR A 324 12.56 9.14 -17.86
CA THR A 324 12.78 9.68 -19.22
C THR A 324 12.35 8.70 -20.29
N THR A 325 12.42 7.39 -20.01
CA THR A 325 11.98 6.32 -20.92
C THR A 325 11.32 5.20 -20.13
N PRO A 326 10.15 4.67 -20.55
CA PRO A 326 9.49 3.52 -19.92
C PRO A 326 10.45 2.35 -19.67
N VAL A 327 10.38 1.77 -18.48
CA VAL A 327 11.21 0.64 -18.00
C VAL A 327 10.41 -0.64 -17.75
N LEU A 328 9.09 -0.52 -17.61
CA LEU A 328 8.17 -1.65 -17.55
C LEU A 328 7.82 -2.09 -18.98
N ARG A 329 8.70 -2.92 -19.56
CA ARG A 329 8.59 -3.48 -20.91
C ARG A 329 8.51 -4.99 -20.90
#